data_AF-A0A2P7RGF8-F1
#
_entry.id   AF-A0A2P7RGF8-F1
#
_cell.length_a   1.000
_cell.length_b   1.000
_cell.length_c   1.000
_cell.angle_alpha   90.00
_cell.angle_beta   90.00
_cell.angle_gamma   90.00
#
_symmetry.space_group_name_H-M   'P 1'
#
loop_
_entity.id
_entity.type
_entity.pdbx_description
1 polymer ?
#
loop_
_entity_poly.entity_id
_entity_poly.type
_entity_poly.pdbx_seq_one_letter_code
_entity_poly.pdbx_strand_id
1 'polypeptide(L)'
;AAFADIEAAKTFLDAEIKDQSALDRAAQEAEMQWFVDAAKPFAGMDIKVVSETITTHEYEAKVLAPAFTAITGIKITHDLIGEGDVVEKLQTQMQSGENIYDAYINDSDLIGTHWRYQQARSLTDWMANEGKDVTNPNLDIDDFIGKSFTTAPDGKLYQLPDQQFANLYWFRYDWFNDDKNKADFKAKYGYDLGVPVNWSAYEDIAEFFTGREIDGKKVFGHMDYGKKDPSLGWRFTDAWLSMAGNGDKGIPNGRPVDEWGIKVDDNSRPVGSCVARGGDTNGPAAVYSIEKYLEWLKAYAPPEAQGMT
;
A
#
# COMPACT_ATOMS: atom_id res chain seq x y z
N ALA A 1 16.13 32.23 10.76
CA ALA A 1 14.95 31.69 10.07
C ALA A 1 15.34 31.45 8.63
N ALA A 2 15.14 30.25 8.10
CA ALA A 2 15.24 30.04 6.65
C ALA A 2 14.11 30.86 6.02
N PHE A 3 14.45 31.82 5.16
CA PHE A 3 13.45 32.58 4.43
C PHE A 3 12.89 31.67 3.34
N ALA A 4 11.56 31.68 3.15
CA ALA A 4 10.90 31.03 2.03
C ALA A 4 11.51 31.55 0.72
N ASP A 5 12.00 30.66 -0.14
CA ASP A 5 12.86 31.01 -1.26
C ASP A 5 12.40 30.35 -2.56
N ILE A 6 11.94 31.18 -3.50
CA ILE A 6 11.56 30.73 -4.85
C ILE A 6 12.78 30.17 -5.61
N GLU A 7 14.01 30.58 -5.30
CA GLU A 7 15.22 30.04 -5.90
C GLU A 7 15.52 28.62 -5.41
N ALA A 8 15.21 28.31 -4.15
CA ALA A 8 15.23 26.94 -3.64
C ALA A 8 14.21 26.08 -4.40
N ALA A 9 13.03 26.62 -4.69
CA ALA A 9 12.02 25.91 -5.46
C ALA A 9 12.47 25.62 -6.90
N LYS A 10 13.04 26.61 -7.61
CA LYS A 10 13.59 26.40 -8.95
C LYS A 10 14.71 25.36 -8.97
N THR A 11 15.59 25.39 -7.97
CA THR A 11 16.66 24.41 -7.81
C THR A 11 16.10 22.99 -7.63
N PHE A 12 15.07 22.84 -6.79
CA PHE A 12 14.37 21.57 -6.61
C PHE A 12 13.73 21.09 -7.92
N LEU A 13 13.02 21.95 -8.63
CA LEU A 13 12.39 21.61 -9.91
C LEU A 13 13.43 21.12 -10.95
N ASP A 14 14.59 21.78 -11.03
CA ASP A 14 15.65 21.44 -12.00
C ASP A 14 16.38 20.12 -11.64
N ALA A 15 16.58 19.87 -10.34
CA ALA A 15 17.33 18.72 -9.85
C ALA A 15 16.49 17.45 -9.76
N GLU A 16 15.25 17.57 -9.26
CA GLU A 16 14.41 16.42 -8.88
C GLU A 16 13.28 16.18 -9.89
N ILE A 17 12.50 17.21 -10.23
CA ILE A 17 11.28 17.05 -11.06
C ILE A 17 11.63 16.90 -12.55
N LYS A 18 12.51 17.74 -13.09
CA LYS A 18 12.96 17.71 -14.49
C LYS A 18 11.78 17.63 -15.48
N ASP A 19 11.66 16.53 -16.21
CA ASP A 19 10.65 16.25 -17.23
C ASP A 19 9.50 15.35 -16.73
N GLN A 20 9.45 15.07 -15.43
CA GLN A 20 8.48 14.15 -14.80
C GLN A 20 7.18 14.83 -14.35
N SER A 21 6.82 15.97 -14.92
CA SER A 21 5.61 16.73 -14.57
C SER A 21 4.74 16.97 -15.79
N ALA A 22 3.41 16.88 -15.60
CA ALA A 22 2.43 17.27 -16.61
C ALA A 22 2.32 18.80 -16.77
N LEU A 23 2.80 19.56 -15.78
CA LEU A 23 2.84 21.02 -15.84
C LEU A 23 4.04 21.49 -16.66
N ASP A 24 3.81 22.50 -17.49
CA ASP A 24 4.92 23.23 -18.09
C ASP A 24 5.70 24.03 -17.02
N ARG A 25 6.90 24.50 -17.38
CA ARG A 25 7.77 25.17 -16.42
C ARG A 25 7.14 26.41 -15.78
N ALA A 26 6.36 27.18 -16.54
CA ALA A 26 5.74 28.39 -16.00
C ALA A 26 4.67 28.04 -14.96
N ALA A 27 3.88 26.99 -15.21
CA ALA A 27 2.91 26.46 -14.26
C ALA A 27 3.57 25.85 -13.02
N GLN A 28 4.68 25.12 -13.16
CA GLN A 28 5.46 24.60 -12.03
C GLN A 28 5.95 25.74 -11.12
N GLU A 29 6.55 26.79 -11.68
CA GLU A 29 7.05 27.92 -10.89
C GLU A 29 5.90 28.70 -10.23
N ALA A 30 4.75 28.82 -10.90
CA ALA A 30 3.56 29.44 -10.32
C ALA A 30 3.02 28.64 -9.12
N GLU A 31 3.01 27.32 -9.20
CA GLU A 31 2.62 26.44 -8.08
C GLU A 31 3.63 26.53 -6.92
N MET A 32 4.93 26.53 -7.21
CA MET A 32 5.96 26.74 -6.18
C MET A 32 5.83 28.09 -5.50
N GLN A 33 5.52 29.15 -6.25
CA GLN A 33 5.26 30.47 -5.70
C GLN A 33 4.02 30.47 -4.80
N TRP A 34 2.99 29.70 -5.14
CA TRP A 34 1.82 29.51 -4.27
C TRP A 34 2.22 28.88 -2.93
N PHE A 35 3.06 27.84 -2.91
CA PHE A 35 3.55 27.25 -1.66
C PHE A 35 4.34 28.25 -0.79
N VAL A 36 5.22 29.06 -1.41
CA VAL A 36 5.96 30.13 -0.73
C VAL A 36 5.01 31.14 -0.08
N ASP A 37 3.97 31.56 -0.81
CA ASP A 37 3.03 32.57 -0.33
C ASP A 37 2.10 32.04 0.75
N ALA A 38 1.56 30.82 0.57
CA ALA A 38 0.69 30.15 1.54
C ALA A 38 1.40 29.87 2.86
N ALA A 39 2.71 29.65 2.84
CA ALA A 39 3.52 29.36 4.03
C ALA A 39 3.81 30.59 4.92
N LYS A 40 3.69 31.82 4.40
CA LYS A 40 4.08 33.06 5.11
C LYS A 40 3.50 33.19 6.52
N PRO A 41 2.21 32.88 6.79
CA PRO A 41 1.63 32.99 8.13
C PRO A 41 2.21 31.98 9.14
N PHE A 42 2.87 30.93 8.66
CA PHE A 42 3.35 29.79 9.45
C PHE A 42 4.86 29.83 9.70
N ALA A 43 5.48 31.00 9.57
CA ALA A 43 6.90 31.16 9.82
C ALA A 43 7.30 30.66 11.22
N GLY A 44 8.26 29.74 11.27
CA GLY A 44 8.73 29.12 12.51
C GLY A 44 7.91 27.91 12.98
N MET A 45 6.91 27.47 12.21
CA MET A 45 6.23 26.20 12.43
C MET A 45 7.21 25.01 12.29
N ASP A 46 7.02 24.01 13.15
CA ASP A 46 7.75 22.74 13.16
C ASP A 46 6.69 21.63 13.13
N ILE A 47 6.75 20.78 12.12
CA ILE A 47 5.81 19.68 11.88
C ILE A 47 6.57 18.36 11.97
N LYS A 48 6.03 17.42 12.71
CA LYS A 48 6.54 16.06 12.81
C LYS A 48 5.65 15.09 12.07
N VAL A 49 6.26 14.32 11.17
CA VAL A 49 5.62 13.29 10.36
C VAL A 49 6.32 11.96 10.66
N VAL A 50 5.57 10.85 10.61
CA VAL A 50 6.13 9.51 10.74
C VAL A 50 5.55 8.56 9.70
N SER A 51 6.38 7.64 9.22
CA SER A 51 6.00 6.61 8.25
C SER A 51 6.84 5.34 8.42
N GLU A 52 6.45 4.28 7.70
CA GLU A 52 7.26 3.09 7.54
C GLU A 52 8.57 3.40 6.77
N THR A 53 9.62 2.63 7.04
CA THR A 53 10.88 2.66 6.28
C THR A 53 10.77 1.87 4.96
N ILE A 54 10.20 2.50 3.93
CA ILE A 54 10.20 2.00 2.55
C ILE A 54 10.77 3.05 1.59
N THR A 55 11.15 2.64 0.37
CA THR A 55 11.88 3.51 -0.58
C THR A 55 11.16 4.81 -0.90
N THR A 56 9.82 4.81 -1.00
CA THR A 56 9.02 6.02 -1.24
C THR A 56 9.16 7.01 -0.08
N HIS A 57 8.96 6.54 1.15
CA HIS A 57 9.08 7.39 2.33
C HIS A 57 10.51 7.79 2.66
N GLU A 58 11.51 6.98 2.28
CA GLU A 58 12.90 7.42 2.29
C GLU A 58 13.15 8.60 1.35
N TYR A 59 12.52 8.59 0.17
CA TYR A 59 12.57 9.71 -0.76
C TYR A 59 11.86 10.94 -0.19
N GLU A 60 10.65 10.79 0.37
CA GLU A 60 9.94 11.87 1.05
C GLU A 60 10.78 12.49 2.17
N ALA A 61 11.31 11.68 3.07
CA ALA A 61 12.05 12.15 4.24
C ALA A 61 13.39 12.80 3.86
N LYS A 62 14.10 12.26 2.86
CA LYS A 62 15.46 12.71 2.50
C LYS A 62 15.47 13.77 1.39
N VAL A 63 14.40 13.89 0.60
CA VAL A 63 14.33 14.80 -0.55
C VAL A 63 13.17 15.79 -0.41
N LEU A 64 11.93 15.31 -0.27
CA LEU A 64 10.76 16.19 -0.29
C LEU A 64 10.64 17.05 0.97
N ALA A 65 10.85 16.49 2.17
CA ALA A 65 10.79 17.23 3.44
C ALA A 65 11.86 18.34 3.54
N PRO A 66 13.13 18.11 3.16
CA PRO A 66 14.12 19.18 3.03
C PRO A 66 13.76 20.23 1.98
N ALA A 67 13.26 19.82 0.81
CA ALA A 67 12.83 20.74 -0.23
C ALA A 67 11.67 21.62 0.24
N PHE A 68 10.64 21.03 0.85
CA PHE A 68 9.51 21.75 1.45
C PHE A 68 10.00 22.75 2.50
N THR A 69 10.94 22.34 3.36
CA THR A 69 11.53 23.23 4.37
C THR A 69 12.27 24.40 3.73
N ALA A 70 13.05 24.17 2.68
CA ALA A 70 13.77 25.23 1.97
C ALA A 70 12.84 26.21 1.25
N ILE A 71 11.76 25.70 0.66
CA ILE A 71 10.78 26.49 -0.11
C ILE A 71 9.90 27.32 0.83
N THR A 72 9.40 26.72 1.91
CA THR A 72 8.36 27.32 2.77
C THR A 72 8.89 27.97 4.05
N GLY A 73 10.08 27.55 4.49
CA GLY A 73 10.64 27.90 5.81
C GLY A 73 9.99 27.16 6.99
N ILE A 74 8.99 26.29 6.75
CA ILE A 74 8.38 25.42 7.76
C ILE A 74 9.31 24.21 7.97
N LYS A 75 9.67 23.93 9.22
CA LYS A 75 10.55 22.79 9.52
C LYS A 75 9.75 21.50 9.49
N ILE A 76 10.19 20.54 8.68
CA ILE A 76 9.64 19.17 8.68
C ILE A 76 10.65 18.22 9.32
N THR A 77 10.20 17.46 10.30
CA THR A 77 10.90 16.25 10.79
C THR A 77 10.11 15.04 10.32
N HIS A 78 10.69 14.22 9.44
CA HIS A 78 10.07 12.98 8.96
C HIS A 78 10.82 11.79 9.52
N ASP A 79 10.22 11.13 10.51
CA ASP A 79 10.79 9.94 11.15
C ASP A 79 10.43 8.68 10.37
N LEU A 80 11.42 7.83 10.13
CA LEU A 80 11.26 6.52 9.50
C LEU A 80 11.43 5.43 10.56
N ILE A 81 10.39 4.63 10.75
CA ILE A 81 10.37 3.52 11.73
C ILE A 81 9.80 2.24 11.08
N GLY A 82 9.72 1.14 11.83
CA GLY A 82 9.06 -0.07 11.33
C GLY A 82 7.54 0.11 11.28
N GLU A 83 6.87 -0.55 10.32
CA GLU A 83 5.41 -0.47 10.14
C GLU A 83 4.64 -0.71 11.45
N GLY A 84 5.00 -1.78 12.18
CA GLY A 84 4.40 -2.09 13.48
C GLY A 84 4.56 -0.97 14.51
N ASP A 85 5.69 -0.25 14.49
CA ASP A 85 5.94 0.87 15.38
C ASP A 85 5.09 2.10 14.98
N VAL A 86 4.84 2.33 13.68
CA VAL A 86 3.92 3.39 13.20
C VAL A 86 2.53 3.15 13.77
N VAL A 87 2.02 1.92 13.65
CA VAL A 87 0.70 1.53 14.17
C VAL A 87 0.65 1.70 15.69
N GLU A 88 1.69 1.29 16.42
CA GLU A 88 1.76 1.47 17.88
C GLU A 88 1.75 2.95 18.30
N LYS A 89 2.53 3.80 17.61
CA LYS A 89 2.57 5.25 17.88
C LYS A 89 1.22 5.91 17.62
N LEU A 90 0.60 5.60 16.49
CA LEU A 90 -0.74 6.09 16.15
C LEU A 90 -1.76 5.69 17.23
N GLN A 91 -1.79 4.41 17.62
CA GLN A 91 -2.69 3.92 18.67
C GLN A 91 -2.43 4.61 20.01
N THR A 92 -1.17 4.86 20.36
CA THR A 92 -0.80 5.58 21.58
C THR A 92 -1.31 7.02 21.57
N GLN A 93 -1.14 7.75 20.46
CA GLN A 93 -1.66 9.11 20.28
C GLN A 93 -3.20 9.13 20.37
N MET A 94 -3.86 8.18 19.71
CA MET A 94 -5.32 8.02 19.77
C MET A 94 -5.83 7.75 21.19
N GLN A 95 -5.17 6.88 21.95
CA GLN A 95 -5.62 6.51 23.31
C GLN A 95 -5.31 7.57 24.36
N SER A 96 -4.16 8.23 24.25
CA SER A 96 -3.72 9.26 25.20
C SER A 96 -4.33 10.63 24.92
N GLY A 97 -4.65 10.93 23.66
CA GLY A 97 -5.03 12.27 23.21
C GLY A 97 -3.86 13.25 23.13
N GLU A 98 -2.64 12.82 23.43
CA GLU A 98 -1.42 13.63 23.34
C GLU A 98 -0.86 13.61 21.91
N ASN A 99 -0.46 14.78 21.41
CA ASN A 99 0.15 14.87 20.09
C ASN A 99 1.59 14.34 20.12
N ILE A 100 1.82 13.21 19.45
CA ILE A 100 3.14 12.60 19.25
C ILE A 100 3.71 13.03 17.89
N TYR A 101 2.89 12.92 16.85
CA TYR A 101 3.16 13.36 15.48
C TYR A 101 1.95 14.12 14.92
N ASP A 102 2.24 15.16 14.14
CA ASP A 102 1.24 16.02 13.51
C ASP A 102 0.60 15.35 12.28
N ALA A 103 1.35 14.47 11.61
CA ALA A 103 0.85 13.64 10.52
C ALA A 103 1.45 12.23 10.55
N TYR A 104 0.66 11.27 10.06
CA TYR A 104 1.06 9.87 9.90
C TYR A 104 0.84 9.49 8.45
N ILE A 105 1.80 8.76 7.88
CA ILE A 105 1.59 7.99 6.66
C ILE A 105 1.34 6.55 7.10
N ASN A 106 0.11 6.08 6.89
CA ASN A 106 -0.36 4.76 7.32
C ASN A 106 -1.37 4.19 6.32
N ASP A 107 -1.58 2.87 6.38
CA ASP A 107 -2.39 2.17 5.39
C ASP A 107 -3.85 2.61 5.33
N SER A 108 -4.42 2.52 4.13
CA SER A 108 -5.85 2.75 3.89
C SER A 108 -6.75 1.78 4.64
N ASP A 109 -6.23 0.65 5.11
CA ASP A 109 -6.98 -0.29 5.95
C ASP A 109 -7.44 0.34 7.28
N LEU A 110 -6.78 1.42 7.72
CA LEU A 110 -7.17 2.18 8.90
C LEU A 110 -8.32 3.16 8.65
N ILE A 111 -8.81 3.33 7.42
CA ILE A 111 -9.89 4.29 7.10
C ILE A 111 -11.16 4.02 7.90
N GLY A 112 -11.52 2.74 8.07
CA GLY A 112 -12.62 2.36 8.93
C GLY A 112 -12.41 2.78 10.39
N THR A 113 -11.17 2.76 10.88
CA THR A 113 -10.79 3.22 12.23
C THR A 113 -10.86 4.74 12.34
N HIS A 114 -10.24 5.46 11.40
CA HIS A 114 -10.22 6.93 11.34
C HIS A 114 -11.63 7.51 11.34
N TRP A 115 -12.49 6.97 10.49
CA TRP A 115 -13.90 7.37 10.37
C TRP A 115 -14.69 7.11 11.65
N ARG A 116 -14.59 5.90 12.24
CA ARG A 116 -15.39 5.53 13.41
C ARG A 116 -14.95 6.24 14.68
N TYR A 117 -13.66 6.46 14.87
CA TYR A 117 -13.13 7.02 16.12
C TYR A 117 -13.12 8.55 16.09
N GLN A 118 -13.20 9.15 14.91
CA GLN A 118 -13.23 10.61 14.72
C GLN A 118 -12.01 11.33 15.34
N GLN A 119 -10.86 10.65 15.35
CA GLN A 119 -9.59 11.18 15.84
C GLN A 119 -8.66 11.63 14.70
N ALA A 120 -9.02 11.29 13.45
CA ALA A 120 -8.44 11.89 12.25
C ALA A 120 -9.38 12.98 11.73
N ARG A 121 -8.80 14.06 11.20
CA ARG A 121 -9.56 15.12 10.52
C ARG A 121 -10.09 14.57 9.20
N SER A 122 -11.35 14.87 8.86
CA SER A 122 -11.79 14.71 7.48
C SER A 122 -11.08 15.74 6.62
N LEU A 123 -10.32 15.29 5.62
CA LEU A 123 -9.65 16.15 4.66
C LEU A 123 -10.65 16.88 3.77
N THR A 124 -11.78 16.25 3.44
CA THR A 124 -12.88 16.91 2.73
C THR A 124 -13.38 18.14 3.49
N ASP A 125 -13.73 17.98 4.77
CA ASP A 125 -14.23 19.11 5.57
C ASP A 125 -13.11 20.11 5.87
N TRP A 126 -11.90 19.65 6.13
CA TRP A 126 -10.77 20.52 6.45
C TRP A 126 -10.41 21.42 5.26
N MET A 127 -10.23 20.87 4.06
CA MET A 127 -9.93 21.64 2.85
C MET A 127 -11.06 22.62 2.49
N ALA A 128 -12.32 22.28 2.77
CA ALA A 128 -13.45 23.19 2.53
C ALA A 128 -13.53 24.34 3.55
N ASN A 129 -12.93 24.19 4.74
CA ASN A 129 -13.06 25.10 5.87
C ASN A 129 -11.70 25.60 6.39
N GLU A 130 -11.20 25.05 7.50
CA GLU A 130 -10.01 25.53 8.21
C GLU A 130 -8.73 25.50 7.34
N GLY A 131 -8.62 24.53 6.45
CA GLY A 131 -7.50 24.33 5.53
C GLY A 131 -7.65 25.03 4.19
N LYS A 132 -8.73 25.81 3.98
CA LYS A 132 -9.04 26.39 2.66
C LYS A 132 -7.91 27.28 2.12
N ASP A 133 -7.33 28.11 2.97
CA ASP A 133 -6.26 29.04 2.58
C ASP A 133 -4.92 28.33 2.28
N VAL A 134 -4.80 27.07 2.69
CA VAL A 134 -3.61 26.21 2.49
C VAL A 134 -3.93 24.97 1.64
N THR A 135 -5.07 24.95 0.96
CA THR A 135 -5.41 23.92 -0.03
C THR A 135 -5.01 24.42 -1.40
N ASN A 136 -4.05 23.73 -2.05
CA ASN A 136 -3.58 24.11 -3.37
C ASN A 136 -4.76 24.11 -4.36
N PRO A 137 -5.08 25.25 -5.02
CA PRO A 137 -6.19 25.31 -5.96
C PRO A 137 -6.01 24.42 -7.20
N ASN A 138 -4.79 23.95 -7.47
CA ASN A 138 -4.47 23.02 -8.54
C ASN A 138 -4.45 21.54 -8.09
N LEU A 139 -4.75 21.25 -6.81
CA LEU A 139 -4.81 19.89 -6.31
C LEU A 139 -6.02 19.15 -6.88
N ASP A 140 -5.78 18.29 -7.86
CA ASP A 140 -6.82 17.46 -8.46
C ASP A 140 -7.05 16.18 -7.65
N ILE A 141 -7.90 16.28 -6.63
CA ILE A 141 -8.27 15.13 -5.78
C ILE A 141 -8.88 13.99 -6.59
N ASP A 142 -9.57 14.29 -7.70
CA ASP A 142 -10.24 13.27 -8.52
C ASP A 142 -9.24 12.49 -9.40
N ASP A 143 -8.03 13.00 -9.61
CA ASP A 143 -6.95 12.34 -10.35
C ASP A 143 -6.14 11.34 -9.51
N PHE A 144 -6.33 11.32 -8.19
CA PHE A 144 -5.68 10.32 -7.33
C PHE A 144 -6.23 8.92 -7.60
N ILE A 145 -5.37 8.04 -8.11
CA ILE A 145 -5.63 6.61 -8.12
C ILE A 145 -5.82 6.17 -6.67
N GLY A 146 -6.84 5.36 -6.40
CA GLY A 146 -7.08 4.81 -5.06
C GLY A 146 -7.80 5.74 -4.09
N LYS A 147 -8.29 6.92 -4.53
CA LYS A 147 -9.16 7.80 -3.73
C LYS A 147 -10.30 7.05 -3.02
N SER A 148 -10.88 6.04 -3.66
CA SER A 148 -11.94 5.23 -3.07
C SER A 148 -11.52 4.44 -1.83
N PHE A 149 -10.24 4.05 -1.73
CA PHE A 149 -9.71 3.33 -0.57
C PHE A 149 -9.51 4.25 0.62
N THR A 150 -9.26 5.55 0.39
CA THR A 150 -9.06 6.56 1.43
C THR A 150 -10.32 7.37 1.76
N THR A 151 -11.46 7.01 1.15
CA THR A 151 -12.77 7.63 1.37
C THR A 151 -13.64 6.72 2.23
N ALA A 152 -14.17 7.26 3.33
CA ALA A 152 -14.99 6.50 4.26
C ALA A 152 -16.45 6.34 3.76
N PRO A 153 -17.26 5.45 4.38
CA PRO A 153 -18.67 5.24 4.00
C PRO A 153 -19.57 6.47 4.08
N ASP A 154 -19.17 7.53 4.77
CA ASP A 154 -19.87 8.82 4.79
C ASP A 154 -19.57 9.71 3.57
N GLY A 155 -18.74 9.22 2.64
CA GLY A 155 -18.35 9.91 1.41
C GLY A 155 -17.21 10.91 1.59
N LYS A 156 -16.57 10.94 2.76
CA LYS A 156 -15.49 11.89 3.06
C LYS A 156 -14.11 11.27 2.95
N LEU A 157 -13.16 12.06 2.45
CA LEU A 157 -11.75 11.71 2.36
C LEU A 157 -11.09 11.91 3.73
N TYR A 158 -10.34 10.90 4.18
CA TYR A 158 -9.61 10.94 5.47
C TYR A 158 -8.09 10.81 5.31
N GLN A 159 -7.60 10.32 4.17
CA GLN A 159 -6.19 10.27 3.81
C GLN A 159 -6.01 10.73 2.35
N LEU A 160 -4.90 11.40 2.04
CA LEU A 160 -4.47 11.56 0.65
C LEU A 160 -3.76 10.27 0.22
N PRO A 161 -4.15 9.65 -0.92
CA PRO A 161 -3.37 8.54 -1.46
C PRO A 161 -1.96 9.02 -1.79
N ASP A 162 -0.97 8.34 -1.22
CA ASP A 162 0.45 8.71 -1.34
C ASP A 162 1.22 7.64 -2.12
N GLN A 163 0.95 6.37 -1.80
CA GLN A 163 1.52 5.21 -2.46
C GLN A 163 0.45 4.15 -2.74
N GLN A 164 0.70 3.30 -3.72
CA GLN A 164 -0.11 2.13 -4.03
C GLN A 164 0.73 0.88 -4.21
N PHE A 165 0.17 -0.26 -3.79
CA PHE A 165 0.74 -1.57 -4.00
C PHE A 165 -0.14 -2.34 -4.99
N ALA A 166 0.38 -2.60 -6.19
CA ALA A 166 -0.26 -3.52 -7.12
C ALA A 166 0.15 -4.95 -6.77
N ASN A 167 -0.82 -5.81 -6.45
CA ASN A 167 -0.58 -7.24 -6.32
C ASN A 167 -0.42 -7.86 -7.71
N LEU A 168 0.79 -8.33 -8.01
CA LEU A 168 1.18 -8.84 -9.32
C LEU A 168 1.64 -10.29 -9.23
N TYR A 169 1.37 -11.06 -10.29
CA TYR A 169 1.97 -12.36 -10.49
C TYR A 169 3.32 -12.20 -11.20
N TRP A 170 4.39 -12.55 -10.48
CA TRP A 170 5.76 -12.54 -11.01
C TRP A 170 6.14 -13.93 -11.54
N PHE A 171 6.70 -13.98 -12.75
CA PHE A 171 7.13 -15.23 -13.37
C PHE A 171 8.38 -15.05 -14.22
N ARG A 172 9.05 -16.17 -14.51
CA ARG A 172 10.24 -16.21 -15.38
C ARG A 172 9.84 -16.25 -16.85
N TYR A 173 9.81 -15.07 -17.47
CA TYR A 173 9.45 -14.92 -18.89
C TYR A 173 10.28 -15.81 -19.81
N ASP A 174 11.56 -15.95 -19.55
CA ASP A 174 12.47 -16.84 -20.29
C ASP A 174 12.09 -18.32 -20.14
N TRP A 175 11.75 -18.77 -18.93
CA TRP A 175 11.33 -20.15 -18.71
C TRP A 175 10.00 -20.48 -19.39
N PHE A 176 9.07 -19.52 -19.38
CA PHE A 176 7.77 -19.65 -20.03
C PHE A 176 7.85 -19.57 -21.55
N ASN A 177 8.94 -19.01 -22.10
CA ASN A 177 9.15 -18.91 -23.54
C ASN A 177 10.03 -19.99 -24.14
N ASP A 178 10.74 -20.76 -23.32
CA ASP A 178 11.53 -21.90 -23.76
C ASP A 178 10.66 -23.01 -24.40
N ASP A 179 10.98 -23.37 -25.64
CA ASP A 179 10.19 -24.33 -26.43
C ASP A 179 10.19 -25.73 -25.82
N LYS A 180 11.28 -26.12 -25.16
CA LYS A 180 11.36 -27.41 -24.48
C LYS A 180 10.47 -27.43 -23.25
N ASN A 181 10.46 -26.38 -22.42
CA ASN A 181 9.57 -26.26 -21.28
C ASN A 181 8.10 -26.26 -21.72
N LYS A 182 7.75 -25.53 -22.78
CA LYS A 182 6.37 -25.56 -23.34
C LYS A 182 5.96 -26.98 -23.76
N ALA A 183 6.83 -27.67 -24.50
CA ALA A 183 6.56 -29.03 -24.97
C ALA A 183 6.46 -30.04 -23.81
N ASP A 184 7.41 -30.00 -22.87
CA ASP A 184 7.44 -30.88 -21.70
C ASP A 184 6.22 -30.63 -20.79
N PHE A 185 5.84 -29.36 -20.58
CA PHE A 185 4.67 -28.98 -19.79
C PHE A 185 3.38 -29.50 -20.43
N LYS A 186 3.18 -29.24 -21.74
CA LYS A 186 2.01 -29.72 -22.48
C LYS A 186 1.91 -31.23 -22.49
N ALA A 187 3.04 -31.93 -22.59
CA ALA A 187 3.09 -33.38 -22.51
C ALA A 187 2.69 -33.91 -21.12
N LYS A 188 3.06 -33.21 -20.03
CA LYS A 188 2.74 -33.59 -18.65
C LYS A 188 1.29 -33.28 -18.26
N TYR A 189 0.81 -32.06 -18.53
CA TYR A 189 -0.47 -31.55 -18.02
C TYR A 189 -1.59 -31.47 -19.07
N GLY A 190 -1.27 -31.65 -20.35
CA GLY A 190 -2.27 -31.69 -21.42
C GLY A 190 -2.76 -30.32 -21.90
N TYR A 191 -2.16 -29.22 -21.44
CA TYR A 191 -2.48 -27.86 -21.90
C TYR A 191 -1.21 -27.00 -22.02
N ASP A 192 -1.32 -25.84 -22.69
CA ASP A 192 -0.16 -24.98 -22.96
C ASP A 192 0.32 -24.24 -21.70
N LEU A 193 1.64 -24.17 -21.50
CA LEU A 193 2.26 -23.36 -20.45
C LEU A 193 1.97 -21.87 -20.69
N GLY A 194 1.43 -21.18 -19.69
CA GLY A 194 1.07 -19.77 -19.76
C GLY A 194 0.75 -19.19 -18.40
N VAL A 195 0.40 -17.89 -18.36
CA VAL A 195 0.01 -17.20 -17.11
C VAL A 195 -1.17 -17.94 -16.47
N PRO A 196 -1.07 -18.34 -15.18
CA PRO A 196 -2.11 -19.14 -14.53
C PRO A 196 -3.39 -18.31 -14.38
N VAL A 197 -4.51 -18.92 -14.75
CA VAL A 197 -5.86 -18.30 -14.65
C VAL A 197 -6.67 -18.83 -13.46
N ASN A 198 -6.11 -19.79 -12.72
CA ASN A 198 -6.69 -20.37 -11.51
C ASN A 198 -5.59 -21.08 -10.69
N TRP A 199 -5.96 -21.56 -9.51
CA TRP A 199 -5.05 -22.20 -8.56
C TRP A 199 -4.49 -23.53 -9.03
N SER A 200 -5.28 -24.35 -9.72
CA SER A 200 -4.79 -25.63 -10.27
C SER A 200 -3.71 -25.38 -11.31
N ALA A 201 -3.91 -24.40 -12.19
CA ALA A 201 -2.90 -24.02 -13.18
C ALA A 201 -1.62 -23.47 -12.52
N TYR A 202 -1.76 -22.71 -11.43
CA TYR A 202 -0.61 -22.26 -10.65
C TYR A 202 0.14 -23.43 -10.02
N GLU A 203 -0.57 -24.37 -9.39
CA GLU A 203 0.01 -25.56 -8.75
C GLU A 203 0.76 -26.42 -9.76
N ASP A 204 0.17 -26.68 -10.93
CA ASP A 204 0.80 -27.43 -12.01
C ASP A 204 2.09 -26.76 -12.48
N ILE A 205 2.12 -25.42 -12.60
CA ILE A 205 3.33 -24.65 -12.94
C ILE A 205 4.38 -24.76 -11.82
N ALA A 206 3.97 -24.62 -10.57
CA ALA A 206 4.85 -24.72 -9.42
C ALA A 206 5.49 -26.11 -9.32
N GLU A 207 4.69 -27.16 -9.47
CA GLU A 207 5.14 -28.55 -9.50
C GLU A 207 6.02 -28.83 -10.72
N PHE A 208 5.68 -28.29 -11.89
CA PHE A 208 6.45 -28.48 -13.11
C PHE A 208 7.88 -28.00 -12.95
N PHE A 209 8.06 -26.76 -12.49
CA PHE A 209 9.39 -26.16 -12.41
C PHE A 209 10.20 -26.66 -11.22
N THR A 210 9.55 -27.02 -10.12
CA THR A 210 10.26 -27.43 -8.91
C THR A 210 11.09 -28.68 -9.13
N GLY A 211 12.39 -28.55 -8.89
CA GLY A 211 13.35 -29.62 -9.02
C GLY A 211 13.91 -29.84 -10.42
N ARG A 212 13.44 -29.10 -11.43
CA ARG A 212 14.08 -29.08 -12.75
C ARG A 212 15.46 -28.44 -12.66
N GLU A 213 16.35 -28.86 -13.55
CA GLU A 213 17.64 -28.20 -13.76
C GLU A 213 17.51 -27.23 -14.93
N ILE A 214 17.68 -25.93 -14.67
CA ILE A 214 17.70 -24.87 -15.69
C ILE A 214 19.00 -24.10 -15.49
N ASP A 215 19.77 -23.92 -16.56
CA ASP A 215 21.10 -23.29 -16.53
C ASP A 215 22.06 -23.87 -15.47
N GLY A 216 22.03 -25.20 -15.30
CA GLY A 216 22.88 -25.91 -14.35
C GLY A 216 22.48 -25.73 -12.87
N LYS A 217 21.29 -25.17 -12.60
CA LYS A 217 20.77 -24.97 -11.25
C LYS A 217 19.45 -25.69 -11.07
N LYS A 218 19.29 -26.33 -9.92
CA LYS A 218 17.98 -26.82 -9.48
C LYS A 218 17.10 -25.62 -9.13
N VAL A 219 15.91 -25.55 -9.71
CA VAL A 219 15.00 -24.41 -9.53
C VAL A 219 13.74 -24.77 -8.75
N PHE A 220 13.02 -23.74 -8.33
CA PHE A 220 11.77 -23.80 -7.60
C PHE A 220 10.69 -23.12 -8.44
N GLY A 221 9.50 -23.72 -8.49
CA GLY A 221 8.38 -23.21 -9.30
C GLY A 221 7.48 -22.22 -8.57
N HIS A 222 7.70 -22.03 -7.28
CA HIS A 222 6.95 -21.13 -6.41
C HIS A 222 7.90 -20.33 -5.52
N MET A 223 7.47 -19.14 -5.14
CA MET A 223 8.11 -18.34 -4.11
C MET A 223 7.03 -17.64 -3.30
N ASP A 224 7.15 -17.76 -1.99
CA ASP A 224 6.41 -16.99 -0.97
C ASP A 224 7.28 -16.94 0.29
N TYR A 225 6.81 -16.35 1.39
CA TYR A 225 7.65 -16.17 2.59
C TYR A 225 6.91 -16.50 3.89
N GLY A 226 7.56 -17.24 4.78
CA GLY A 226 7.01 -17.67 6.07
C GLY A 226 7.53 -16.91 7.30
N LYS A 227 8.34 -15.88 7.10
CA LYS A 227 8.89 -15.07 8.21
C LYS A 227 7.75 -14.48 9.03
N LYS A 228 7.81 -14.65 10.36
CA LYS A 228 6.87 -14.03 11.29
C LYS A 228 7.13 -12.54 11.38
N ASP A 229 6.28 -11.77 10.74
CA ASP A 229 6.40 -10.32 10.54
C ASP A 229 4.99 -9.77 10.19
N PRO A 230 4.64 -8.49 10.47
CA PRO A 230 3.35 -7.91 10.08
C PRO A 230 2.99 -8.13 8.61
N SER A 231 3.99 -8.09 7.72
CA SER A 231 3.83 -8.39 6.28
C SER A 231 3.21 -9.75 5.98
N LEU A 232 3.40 -10.75 6.85
CA LEU A 232 2.74 -12.05 6.69
C LEU A 232 1.22 -11.93 6.86
N GLY A 233 0.74 -11.04 7.73
CA GLY A 233 -0.68 -10.73 7.87
C GLY A 233 -1.26 -10.21 6.55
N TRP A 234 -0.63 -9.17 5.99
CA TRP A 234 -1.00 -8.55 4.70
C TRP A 234 -0.96 -9.55 3.55
N ARG A 235 0.05 -10.43 3.52
CA ARG A 235 0.15 -11.50 2.53
C ARG A 235 -1.11 -12.38 2.48
N PHE A 236 -1.74 -12.61 3.64
CA PHE A 236 -2.98 -13.37 3.72
C PHE A 236 -4.20 -12.54 3.37
N THR A 237 -4.38 -11.39 4.01
CA THR A 237 -5.59 -10.56 3.85
C THR A 237 -5.72 -9.98 2.44
N ASP A 238 -4.61 -9.57 1.83
CA ASP A 238 -4.64 -8.81 0.58
C ASP A 238 -4.56 -9.71 -0.65
N ALA A 239 -4.21 -10.99 -0.44
CA ALA A 239 -3.98 -11.90 -1.54
C ALA A 239 -4.49 -13.32 -1.26
N TRP A 240 -3.92 -14.09 -0.34
CA TRP A 240 -4.27 -15.53 -0.23
C TRP A 240 -5.75 -15.78 0.07
N LEU A 241 -6.36 -15.00 0.97
CA LEU A 241 -7.77 -15.11 1.29
C LEU A 241 -8.63 -14.74 0.08
N SER A 242 -8.43 -13.55 -0.50
CA SER A 242 -9.19 -13.08 -1.66
C SER A 242 -9.05 -14.01 -2.88
N MET A 243 -7.82 -14.46 -3.19
CA MET A 243 -7.57 -15.41 -4.28
C MET A 243 -8.26 -16.75 -4.06
N ALA A 244 -8.43 -17.20 -2.80
CA ALA A 244 -9.16 -18.42 -2.47
C ALA A 244 -10.68 -18.24 -2.50
N GLY A 245 -11.17 -17.01 -2.74
CA GLY A 245 -12.59 -16.67 -2.79
C GLY A 245 -13.19 -16.37 -1.42
N ASN A 246 -12.38 -15.92 -0.46
CA ASN A 246 -12.85 -15.44 0.84
C ASN A 246 -13.60 -14.11 0.69
N GLY A 247 -14.76 -14.00 1.34
CA GLY A 247 -15.59 -12.78 1.29
C GLY A 247 -16.48 -12.64 0.06
N ASP A 248 -17.31 -11.60 0.08
CA ASP A 248 -18.26 -11.28 -0.98
C ASP A 248 -17.60 -10.47 -2.12
N LYS A 249 -18.17 -10.51 -3.32
CA LYS A 249 -17.66 -9.72 -4.45
C LYS A 249 -18.03 -8.24 -4.31
N GLY A 250 -17.06 -7.35 -4.45
CA GLY A 250 -17.28 -5.90 -4.46
C GLY A 250 -15.96 -5.14 -4.58
N ILE A 251 -16.04 -3.86 -4.99
CA ILE A 251 -14.90 -2.92 -4.99
C ILE A 251 -15.29 -1.67 -4.17
N PRO A 252 -14.39 -1.04 -3.40
CA PRO A 252 -13.02 -1.52 -3.13
C PRO A 252 -12.99 -2.86 -2.39
N ASN A 253 -14.01 -3.12 -1.54
CA ASN A 253 -14.13 -4.33 -0.74
C ASN A 253 -15.50 -5.01 -0.92
N GLY A 254 -15.57 -6.29 -0.59
CA GLY A 254 -16.79 -7.10 -0.55
C GLY A 254 -17.81 -6.65 0.50
N ARG A 255 -19.12 -6.86 0.24
CA ARG A 255 -20.19 -6.70 1.24
C ARG A 255 -21.25 -7.81 1.13
N PRO A 256 -21.84 -8.28 2.25
CA PRO A 256 -21.57 -7.87 3.63
C PRO A 256 -20.29 -8.41 4.25
N VAL A 257 -19.60 -9.37 3.64
CA VAL A 257 -18.30 -9.89 4.11
C VAL A 257 -17.20 -9.33 3.23
N ASP A 258 -16.22 -8.65 3.82
CA ASP A 258 -15.05 -8.16 3.09
C ASP A 258 -14.04 -9.29 2.78
N GLU A 259 -13.03 -8.97 1.99
CA GLU A 259 -11.96 -9.88 1.57
C GLU A 259 -11.09 -10.37 2.73
N TRP A 260 -11.12 -9.70 3.89
CA TRP A 260 -10.50 -10.16 5.13
C TRP A 260 -11.39 -11.15 5.89
N GLY A 261 -12.61 -11.39 5.43
CA GLY A 261 -13.59 -12.29 6.05
C GLY A 261 -14.37 -11.63 7.19
N ILE A 262 -14.33 -10.30 7.30
CA ILE A 262 -15.07 -9.56 8.32
C ILE A 262 -16.43 -9.15 7.78
N LYS A 263 -17.48 -9.59 8.46
CA LYS A 263 -18.85 -9.16 8.19
C LYS A 263 -19.07 -7.77 8.74
N VAL A 264 -19.61 -6.89 7.90
CA VAL A 264 -20.13 -5.57 8.27
C VAL A 264 -21.66 -5.51 8.18
N ASP A 265 -22.27 -4.62 8.96
CA ASP A 265 -23.69 -4.28 8.83
C ASP A 265 -23.92 -3.11 7.85
N ASP A 266 -25.18 -2.70 7.66
CA ASP A 266 -25.55 -1.59 6.76
C ASP A 266 -24.89 -0.26 7.12
N ASN A 267 -24.42 -0.10 8.36
CA ASN A 267 -23.69 1.07 8.84
C ASN A 267 -22.17 0.86 8.80
N SER A 268 -21.68 -0.15 8.07
CA SER A 268 -20.26 -0.46 7.94
C SER A 268 -19.56 -0.72 9.29
N ARG A 269 -20.29 -1.25 10.29
CA ARG A 269 -19.73 -1.68 11.57
C ARG A 269 -19.36 -3.17 11.50
N PRO A 270 -18.17 -3.58 11.97
CA PRO A 270 -17.81 -4.99 12.02
C PRO A 270 -18.69 -5.73 13.04
N VAL A 271 -19.32 -6.83 12.64
CA VAL A 271 -20.29 -7.59 13.46
C VAL A 271 -19.98 -9.09 13.60
N GLY A 272 -19.11 -9.64 12.76
CA GLY A 272 -18.68 -11.04 12.83
C GLY A 272 -17.43 -11.31 12.01
N SER A 273 -16.60 -12.24 12.47
CA SER A 273 -15.40 -12.68 11.75
C SER A 273 -15.49 -14.15 11.35
N CYS A 274 -16.09 -15.01 12.17
CA CYS A 274 -16.24 -16.43 11.86
C CYS A 274 -17.57 -16.75 11.16
N VAL A 275 -17.64 -17.90 10.48
CA VAL A 275 -18.83 -18.40 9.77
C VAL A 275 -20.06 -18.46 10.68
N ALA A 276 -19.89 -18.89 11.93
CA ALA A 276 -20.98 -18.94 12.91
C ALA A 276 -21.57 -17.56 13.25
N ARG A 277 -20.84 -16.47 12.95
CA ARG A 277 -21.25 -15.08 13.12
C ARG A 277 -21.45 -14.36 11.78
N GLY A 278 -21.44 -15.11 10.68
CA GLY A 278 -21.62 -14.62 9.31
C GLY A 278 -20.39 -13.96 8.67
N GLY A 279 -19.21 -14.02 9.30
CA GLY A 279 -17.94 -13.70 8.63
C GLY A 279 -17.33 -14.95 7.96
N ASP A 280 -16.09 -14.87 7.52
CA ASP A 280 -15.42 -15.93 6.74
C ASP A 280 -13.96 -16.22 7.15
N THR A 281 -13.45 -15.60 8.24
CA THR A 281 -12.05 -15.80 8.68
C THR A 281 -11.68 -17.24 9.04
N ASN A 282 -12.67 -18.12 9.20
CA ASN A 282 -12.51 -19.54 9.42
C ASN A 282 -13.36 -20.41 8.47
N GLY A 283 -13.80 -19.84 7.34
CA GLY A 283 -14.57 -20.57 6.35
C GLY A 283 -13.71 -21.43 5.43
N PRO A 284 -14.34 -22.19 4.51
CA PRO A 284 -13.64 -23.13 3.64
C PRO A 284 -12.53 -22.48 2.80
N ALA A 285 -12.75 -21.25 2.31
CA ALA A 285 -11.74 -20.52 1.53
C ALA A 285 -10.51 -20.16 2.38
N ALA A 286 -10.72 -19.63 3.59
CA ALA A 286 -9.65 -19.31 4.53
C ALA A 286 -8.84 -20.55 4.97
N VAL A 287 -9.52 -21.68 5.20
CA VAL A 287 -8.85 -22.94 5.52
C VAL A 287 -8.02 -23.42 4.31
N TYR A 288 -8.63 -23.45 3.12
CA TYR A 288 -7.96 -23.85 1.89
C TYR A 288 -6.73 -22.99 1.59
N SER A 289 -6.82 -21.67 1.78
CA SER A 289 -5.70 -20.77 1.54
C SER A 289 -4.51 -21.05 2.44
N ILE A 290 -4.75 -21.30 3.74
CA ILE A 290 -3.68 -21.60 4.70
C ILE A 290 -3.07 -22.97 4.40
N GLU A 291 -3.90 -23.98 4.13
CA GLU A 291 -3.41 -25.33 3.81
C GLU A 291 -2.54 -25.32 2.55
N LYS A 292 -3.01 -24.67 1.47
CA LYS A 292 -2.28 -24.59 0.22
C LYS A 292 -1.02 -23.74 0.33
N TYR A 293 -1.06 -22.64 1.07
CA TYR A 293 0.13 -21.85 1.35
C TYR A 293 1.22 -22.70 2.02
N LEU A 294 0.87 -23.44 3.08
CA LEU A 294 1.82 -24.30 3.78
C LEU A 294 2.32 -25.45 2.90
N GLU A 295 1.44 -26.03 2.10
CA GLU A 295 1.78 -27.06 1.12
C GLU A 295 2.79 -26.55 0.10
N TRP A 296 2.47 -25.45 -0.59
CA TRP A 296 3.31 -24.89 -1.66
C TRP A 296 4.63 -24.34 -1.13
N LEU A 297 4.64 -23.68 0.03
CA LEU A 297 5.86 -23.19 0.67
C LEU A 297 6.81 -24.34 1.04
N LYS A 298 6.29 -25.53 1.36
CA LYS A 298 7.10 -26.71 1.66
C LYS A 298 7.50 -27.48 0.39
N ALA A 299 6.59 -27.59 -0.58
CA ALA A 299 6.78 -28.45 -1.74
C ALA A 299 7.53 -27.76 -2.87
N TYR A 300 7.29 -26.46 -3.09
CA TYR A 300 7.63 -25.76 -4.33
C TYR A 300 8.47 -24.50 -4.15
N ALA A 301 8.70 -24.04 -2.91
CA ALA A 301 9.58 -22.91 -2.60
C ALA A 301 10.97 -23.36 -2.09
N PRO A 302 11.99 -22.49 -2.16
CA PRO A 302 13.27 -22.72 -1.50
C PRO A 302 13.10 -23.01 0.01
N PRO A 303 13.86 -23.93 0.62
CA PRO A 303 13.76 -24.23 2.05
C PRO A 303 13.91 -23.00 2.96
N GLU A 304 14.74 -22.04 2.55
CA GLU A 304 15.03 -20.79 3.25
C GLU A 304 13.80 -19.86 3.32
N ALA A 305 12.85 -20.02 2.39
CA ALA A 305 11.65 -19.19 2.29
C ALA A 305 10.76 -19.25 3.54
N GLN A 306 10.77 -20.37 4.27
CA GLN A 306 9.98 -20.54 5.49
C GLN A 306 10.39 -19.60 6.61
N GLY A 307 11.69 -19.29 6.71
CA GLY A 307 12.22 -18.39 7.74
C GLY A 307 12.64 -17.02 7.20
N MET A 308 12.87 -16.91 5.89
CA MET A 308 13.67 -15.84 5.27
C MET A 308 15.05 -15.73 5.95
N THR A 309 15.68 -16.87 6.22
CA THR A 309 16.95 -17.05 6.93
C THR A 309 17.93 -17.89 6.16
#